data_AF-A0A075X6E8-F1
#
_entry.id   AF-A0A075X6E8-F1
#
_cell.length_a   1.000
_cell.length_b   1.000
_cell.length_c   1.000
_cell.angle_alpha   90.00
_cell.angle_beta   90.00
_cell.angle_gamma   90.00
#
_symmetry.space_group_name_H-M   'P 1'
#
loop_
_entity.id
_entity.type
_entity.pdbx_description
1 polymer ?
#
loop_
_entity_poly.entity_id
_entity_poly.type
_entity_poly.pdbx_seq_one_letter_code
_entity_poly.pdbx_strand_id
1 'polypeptide(L)'
;MNDVNRIRTDIVNVATTFGAEYSEKVLDEVFQVFGEQFADNSFMIRTSNKQPDKLGCYFRYHEEDESHLGLAWDIARKSNLLSDQGRPVDQLIPEICDTFPIMADGVDFDVKHGLAKIWQSIKGVVPVQDAFKLSLPPSVTAHADFLKNHHLDALYAFGVDYHHSSVNLYFDTYHPKHHTSEYYKNLLQDLQFQPPSDEVLELLANNGEIALTFNFASPRIERLCFYLPFLNREAVPQNLLTPLLKKYINEAPALVDNPGFILGWSFGPQGGKGTYTKVDVDYHGRTVPLFIKVHSQPLPKAADFALA
;
A
#
# COMPACT_ATOMS: atom_id res chain seq x y z
N MET A 1 14.48 -27.52 -1.48
CA MET A 1 13.62 -26.53 -2.19
C MET A 1 14.32 -25.20 -2.03
N ASN A 2 14.62 -24.47 -3.11
CA ASN A 2 15.19 -23.12 -2.98
C ASN A 2 14.12 -22.15 -2.45
N ASP A 3 14.53 -21.00 -1.93
CA ASP A 3 13.62 -20.06 -1.26
C ASP A 3 12.50 -19.57 -2.19
N VAL A 4 12.80 -19.38 -3.48
CA VAL A 4 11.82 -19.04 -4.52
C VAL A 4 10.67 -20.04 -4.62
N ASN A 5 10.97 -21.34 -4.68
CA ASN A 5 9.94 -22.39 -4.75
C ASN A 5 9.11 -22.47 -3.46
N ARG A 6 9.74 -22.20 -2.31
CA ARG A 6 9.04 -22.15 -1.02
C ARG A 6 8.04 -20.99 -1.00
N ILE A 7 8.46 -19.79 -1.39
CA ILE A 7 7.61 -18.61 -1.47
C ILE A 7 6.41 -18.87 -2.40
N ARG A 8 6.64 -19.41 -3.60
CA ARG A 8 5.55 -19.74 -4.55
C ARG A 8 4.55 -20.71 -3.93
N THR A 9 5.05 -21.77 -3.29
CA THR A 9 4.21 -22.77 -2.61
C THR A 9 3.38 -22.15 -1.49
N ASP A 10 3.98 -21.29 -0.69
CA ASP A 10 3.31 -20.59 0.41
C ASP A 10 2.21 -19.65 -0.08
N ILE A 11 2.42 -18.92 -1.18
CA ILE A 11 1.38 -18.09 -1.81
C ILE A 11 0.20 -18.94 -2.29
N VAL A 12 0.47 -20.07 -2.96
CA VAL A 12 -0.59 -20.99 -3.43
C VAL A 12 -1.36 -21.59 -2.24
N ASN A 13 -0.66 -21.93 -1.16
CA ASN A 13 -1.29 -22.41 0.07
C ASN A 13 -2.19 -21.36 0.70
N VAL A 14 -1.77 -20.09 0.76
CA VAL A 14 -2.61 -18.97 1.22
C VAL A 14 -3.83 -18.83 0.30
N ALA A 15 -3.64 -18.76 -1.02
CA ALA A 15 -4.75 -18.60 -1.95
C ALA A 15 -5.78 -19.73 -1.81
N THR A 16 -5.32 -20.98 -1.72
CA THR A 16 -6.18 -22.16 -1.54
C THR A 16 -6.89 -22.16 -0.19
N THR A 17 -6.18 -21.88 0.90
CA THR A 17 -6.72 -21.92 2.28
C THR A 17 -7.82 -20.88 2.50
N PHE A 18 -7.70 -19.72 1.87
CA PHE A 18 -8.63 -18.60 2.05
C PHE A 18 -9.59 -18.39 0.87
N GLY A 19 -9.64 -19.34 -0.07
CA GLY A 19 -10.57 -19.35 -1.19
C GLY A 19 -10.32 -18.24 -2.22
N ALA A 20 -9.10 -17.68 -2.27
CA ALA A 20 -8.71 -16.73 -3.29
C ALA A 20 -8.53 -17.47 -4.62
N GLU A 21 -9.20 -17.00 -5.66
CA GLU A 21 -8.93 -17.49 -7.01
C GLU A 21 -7.50 -17.09 -7.41
N TYR A 22 -6.75 -18.00 -8.03
CA TYR A 22 -5.40 -17.78 -8.54
C TYR A 22 -5.22 -18.44 -9.91
N SER A 23 -4.14 -18.10 -10.60
CA SER A 23 -3.78 -18.69 -11.90
C SER A 23 -2.35 -19.19 -11.85
N GLU A 24 -2.15 -20.51 -11.97
CA GLU A 24 -0.82 -21.12 -12.03
C GLU A 24 0.02 -20.51 -13.14
N LYS A 25 -0.57 -20.29 -14.32
CA LYS A 25 0.11 -19.65 -15.45
C LYS A 25 0.63 -18.26 -15.10
N VAL A 26 -0.19 -17.45 -14.44
CA VAL A 26 0.19 -16.08 -14.06
C VAL A 26 1.27 -16.10 -12.99
N LEU A 27 1.15 -16.99 -12.01
CA LEU A 27 2.19 -17.18 -11.00
C LEU A 27 3.51 -17.63 -11.65
N ASP A 28 3.48 -18.56 -12.60
CA ASP A 28 4.67 -19.01 -13.32
C ASP A 28 5.35 -17.86 -14.09
N GLU A 29 4.57 -17.06 -14.83
CA GLU A 29 5.08 -15.90 -15.57
C GLU A 29 5.70 -14.86 -14.61
N VAL A 30 5.06 -14.59 -13.48
CA VAL A 30 5.58 -13.65 -12.48
C VAL A 30 6.86 -14.19 -11.82
N PHE A 31 6.87 -15.45 -11.38
CA PHE A 31 8.02 -16.05 -10.69
C PHE A 31 9.22 -16.28 -11.62
N GLN A 32 8.98 -16.50 -12.91
CA GLN A 32 10.05 -16.57 -13.90
C GLN A 32 10.83 -15.24 -14.00
N VAL A 33 10.18 -14.11 -13.72
CA VAL A 33 10.76 -12.76 -13.89
C VAL A 33 11.23 -12.16 -12.57
N PHE A 34 10.42 -12.31 -11.52
CA PHE A 34 10.61 -11.63 -10.23
C PHE A 34 10.96 -12.58 -9.06
N GLY A 35 11.07 -13.89 -9.32
CA GLY A 35 11.23 -14.89 -8.27
C GLY A 35 12.45 -14.66 -7.37
N GLU A 36 13.59 -14.27 -7.95
CA GLU A 36 14.82 -13.98 -7.20
C GLU A 36 14.66 -12.74 -6.31
N GLN A 37 14.05 -11.68 -6.84
CA GLN A 37 13.77 -10.45 -6.12
C GLN A 37 12.87 -10.71 -4.91
N PHE A 38 11.91 -11.63 -5.00
CA PHE A 38 11.06 -12.00 -3.86
C PHE A 38 11.84 -12.69 -2.73
N ALA A 39 12.89 -13.44 -3.05
CA ALA A 39 13.72 -14.11 -2.06
C ALA A 39 14.73 -13.14 -1.41
N ASP A 40 15.30 -12.24 -2.20
CA ASP A 40 16.44 -11.42 -1.76
C ASP A 40 16.03 -10.10 -1.10
N ASN A 41 14.85 -9.57 -1.43
CA ASN A 41 14.37 -8.27 -0.97
C ASN A 41 13.29 -8.34 0.13
N SER A 42 12.84 -7.17 0.60
CA SER A 42 11.66 -7.06 1.45
C SER A 42 10.45 -7.64 0.71
N PHE A 43 9.73 -8.58 1.33
CA PHE A 43 8.64 -9.32 0.69
C PHE A 43 7.47 -9.52 1.66
N MET A 44 6.26 -9.28 1.15
CA MET A 44 5.02 -9.38 1.91
C MET A 44 4.00 -10.22 1.13
N ILE A 45 3.28 -11.09 1.85
CA ILE A 45 2.06 -11.71 1.33
C ILE A 45 0.88 -10.98 1.96
N ARG A 46 -0.11 -10.61 1.17
CA ARG A 46 -1.28 -9.85 1.61
C ARG A 46 -2.56 -10.64 1.38
N THR A 47 -3.46 -10.58 2.37
CA THR A 47 -4.86 -10.90 2.17
C THR A 47 -5.78 -9.70 2.42
N SER A 48 -6.99 -9.71 1.84
CA SER A 48 -8.00 -8.69 2.12
C SER A 48 -9.42 -9.24 2.02
N ASN A 49 -10.34 -8.71 2.83
CA ASN A 49 -11.73 -9.19 2.94
C ASN A 49 -12.72 -8.30 2.15
N LYS A 50 -12.40 -7.96 0.90
CA LYS A 50 -13.35 -7.24 0.02
C LYS A 50 -14.65 -8.02 -0.23
N GLN A 51 -14.59 -9.35 -0.13
CA GLN A 51 -15.74 -10.24 -0.24
C GLN A 51 -16.02 -10.87 1.15
N PRO A 52 -17.29 -11.14 1.51
CA PRO A 52 -17.64 -11.63 2.85
C PRO A 52 -17.06 -13.01 3.21
N ASP A 53 -16.96 -13.87 2.20
CA ASP A 53 -16.86 -15.33 2.32
C ASP A 53 -15.54 -15.91 1.77
N LYS A 54 -14.71 -15.06 1.16
CA LYS A 54 -13.35 -15.39 0.74
C LYS A 54 -12.42 -14.20 0.88
N LEU A 55 -11.12 -14.45 1.02
CA LEU A 55 -10.12 -13.39 0.96
C LEU A 55 -9.59 -13.25 -0.47
N GLY A 56 -9.23 -12.03 -0.85
CA GLY A 56 -8.29 -11.82 -1.96
C GLY A 56 -6.87 -12.13 -1.49
N CYS A 57 -6.01 -12.60 -2.39
CA CYS A 57 -4.60 -12.88 -2.13
C CYS A 57 -3.73 -12.06 -3.09
N TYR A 58 -2.71 -11.42 -2.53
CA TYR A 58 -1.76 -10.58 -3.24
C TYR A 58 -0.38 -10.81 -2.63
N PHE A 59 0.66 -10.39 -3.33
CA PHE A 59 2.01 -10.38 -2.79
C PHE A 59 2.78 -9.22 -3.39
N ARG A 60 3.79 -8.77 -2.68
CA ARG A 60 4.58 -7.61 -3.09
C ARG A 60 5.99 -7.71 -2.57
N TYR A 61 6.89 -7.01 -3.25
CA TYR A 61 8.24 -6.79 -2.76
C TYR A 61 8.58 -5.30 -2.82
N HIS A 62 9.59 -4.92 -2.03
CA HIS A 62 10.20 -3.60 -2.02
C HIS A 62 11.70 -3.72 -2.22
N GLU A 63 12.24 -2.91 -3.14
CA GLU A 63 13.67 -2.79 -3.42
C GLU A 63 14.17 -1.45 -2.87
N GLU A 64 15.27 -1.50 -2.12
CA GLU A 64 15.85 -0.34 -1.43
C GLU A 64 17.34 -0.16 -1.80
N ASP A 65 17.94 -1.10 -2.52
CA ASP A 65 19.31 -0.94 -3.02
C ASP A 65 19.33 0.13 -4.11
N GLU A 66 20.07 1.22 -3.85
CA GLU A 66 20.20 2.37 -4.75
C GLU A 66 20.68 1.97 -6.15
N SER A 67 21.46 0.89 -6.28
CA SER A 67 21.93 0.38 -7.57
C SER A 67 20.84 -0.32 -8.41
N HIS A 68 19.71 -0.66 -7.78
CA HIS A 68 18.58 -1.36 -8.40
C HIS A 68 17.29 -0.53 -8.46
N LEU A 69 17.30 0.72 -8.00
CA LEU A 69 16.12 1.59 -8.06
C LEU A 69 15.70 1.90 -9.51
N GLY A 70 14.39 2.00 -9.73
CA GLY A 70 13.75 2.19 -11.03
C GLY A 70 13.66 0.93 -11.90
N LEU A 71 14.32 -0.17 -11.53
CA LEU A 71 14.38 -1.36 -12.39
C LEU A 71 13.08 -2.14 -12.47
N ALA A 72 12.22 -2.05 -11.45
CA ALA A 72 10.99 -2.85 -11.37
C ALA A 72 10.03 -2.58 -12.55
N TRP A 73 9.87 -1.29 -12.91
CA TRP A 73 9.06 -0.89 -14.07
C TRP A 73 9.67 -1.42 -15.37
N ASP A 74 10.97 -1.24 -15.54
CA ASP A 74 11.73 -1.69 -16.71
C ASP A 74 11.68 -3.22 -16.91
N ILE A 75 11.84 -3.98 -15.82
CA ILE A 75 11.74 -5.45 -15.81
C ILE A 75 10.33 -5.88 -16.22
N ALA A 76 9.30 -5.26 -15.64
CA ALA A 76 7.91 -5.58 -15.97
C ALA A 76 7.57 -5.29 -17.44
N ARG A 77 8.08 -4.19 -17.99
CA ARG A 77 7.93 -3.82 -19.41
C ARG A 77 8.64 -4.81 -20.33
N LYS A 78 9.92 -5.08 -20.10
CA LYS A 78 10.75 -5.97 -20.96
C LYS A 78 10.26 -7.42 -20.95
N SER A 79 9.64 -7.86 -19.85
CA SER A 79 9.05 -9.20 -19.71
C SER A 79 7.60 -9.32 -20.20
N ASN A 80 6.99 -8.23 -20.67
CA ASN A 80 5.57 -8.13 -21.04
C ASN A 80 4.57 -8.34 -19.89
N LEU A 81 5.02 -8.35 -18.63
CA LEU A 81 4.13 -8.32 -17.46
C LEU A 81 3.42 -6.97 -17.30
N LEU A 82 3.96 -5.90 -17.91
CA LEU A 82 3.33 -4.60 -18.02
C LEU A 82 3.33 -4.13 -19.48
N SER A 83 2.16 -4.12 -20.11
CA SER A 83 1.95 -3.57 -21.46
C SER A 83 1.23 -2.24 -21.39
N ASP A 84 1.50 -1.34 -22.34
CA ASP A 84 0.75 -0.09 -22.46
C ASP A 84 -0.70 -0.41 -22.80
N GLN A 85 -1.62 0.17 -22.06
CA GLN A 85 -3.06 0.00 -22.24
C GLN A 85 -3.69 1.21 -22.93
N GLY A 86 -2.88 2.23 -23.27
CA GLY A 86 -3.36 3.52 -23.75
C GLY A 86 -4.07 4.30 -22.64
N ARG A 87 -3.72 4.06 -21.38
CA ARG A 87 -4.34 4.69 -20.20
C ARG A 87 -3.39 5.74 -19.61
N PRO A 88 -3.91 6.78 -18.94
CA PRO A 88 -3.07 7.80 -18.32
C PRO A 88 -2.03 7.24 -17.33
N VAL A 89 -2.33 6.12 -16.66
CA VAL A 89 -1.41 5.47 -15.72
C VAL A 89 -0.13 4.92 -16.38
N ASP A 90 -0.12 4.69 -17.69
CA ASP A 90 1.02 4.08 -18.39
C ASP A 90 2.28 4.96 -18.36
N GLN A 91 2.11 6.29 -18.20
CA GLN A 91 3.21 7.27 -18.21
C GLN A 91 3.62 7.72 -16.81
N LEU A 92 2.84 7.42 -15.77
CA LEU A 92 3.04 7.99 -14.44
C LEU A 92 4.35 7.57 -13.77
N ILE A 93 4.76 6.30 -13.87
CA ILE A 93 5.98 5.85 -13.20
C ILE A 93 7.23 6.56 -13.76
N PRO A 94 7.45 6.63 -15.09
CA PRO A 94 8.50 7.46 -15.67
C PRO A 94 8.45 8.92 -15.19
N GLU A 95 7.28 9.57 -15.24
CA GLU A 95 7.15 10.97 -14.80
C GLU A 95 7.53 11.17 -13.33
N ILE A 96 7.13 10.24 -12.45
CA ILE A 96 7.49 10.26 -11.02
C ILE A 96 9.00 10.15 -10.85
N CYS A 97 9.64 9.20 -11.54
CA CYS A 97 11.08 8.95 -11.44
C CYS A 97 11.92 10.11 -12.01
N ASP A 98 11.45 10.74 -13.09
CA ASP A 98 12.09 11.92 -13.67
C ASP A 98 11.96 13.17 -12.78
N THR A 99 10.90 13.20 -11.96
CA THR A 99 10.56 14.36 -11.14
C THR A 99 11.16 14.31 -9.73
N PHE A 100 11.19 13.13 -9.12
CA PHE A 100 11.51 12.97 -7.70
C PHE A 100 12.70 12.03 -7.51
N PRO A 101 13.61 12.32 -6.55
CA PRO A 101 14.64 11.36 -6.17
C PRO A 101 13.99 10.16 -5.48
N ILE A 102 14.13 8.97 -6.05
CA ILE A 102 13.53 7.73 -5.52
C ILE A 102 14.42 7.11 -4.44
N MET A 103 13.80 6.65 -3.36
CA MET A 103 14.43 5.91 -2.26
C MET A 103 14.19 4.40 -2.36
N ALA A 104 13.00 4.00 -2.82
CA ALA A 104 12.61 2.62 -2.88
C ALA A 104 11.55 2.39 -3.96
N ASP A 105 11.66 1.25 -4.65
CA ASP A 105 10.69 0.75 -5.60
C ASP A 105 9.86 -0.36 -4.97
N GLY A 106 8.69 -0.64 -5.54
CA GLY A 106 7.96 -1.85 -5.18
C GLY A 106 6.94 -2.26 -6.23
N VAL A 107 6.56 -3.54 -6.20
CA VAL A 107 5.55 -4.07 -7.13
C VAL A 107 4.57 -4.94 -6.37
N ASP A 108 3.27 -4.72 -6.61
CA ASP A 108 2.20 -5.57 -6.09
C ASP A 108 1.66 -6.45 -7.22
N PHE A 109 1.46 -7.72 -6.90
CA PHE A 109 0.86 -8.71 -7.78
C PHE A 109 -0.43 -9.25 -7.16
N ASP A 110 -1.43 -9.44 -8.00
CA ASP A 110 -2.63 -10.23 -7.72
C ASP A 110 -2.38 -11.67 -8.20
N VAL A 111 -2.67 -12.67 -7.35
CA VAL A 111 -2.36 -14.08 -7.66
C VAL A 111 -3.11 -14.65 -8.87
N LYS A 112 -4.19 -13.99 -9.31
CA LYS A 112 -4.96 -14.37 -10.49
C LYS A 112 -4.62 -13.52 -11.71
N HIS A 113 -4.34 -12.24 -11.51
CA HIS A 113 -4.29 -11.26 -12.60
C HIS A 113 -2.88 -10.72 -12.90
N GLY A 114 -1.89 -11.00 -12.06
CA GLY A 114 -0.50 -10.59 -12.28
C GLY A 114 -0.21 -9.21 -11.71
N LEU A 115 0.69 -8.46 -12.35
CA LEU A 115 1.15 -7.15 -11.87
C LEU A 115 -0.03 -6.18 -11.77
N ALA A 116 -0.33 -5.75 -10.55
CA ALA A 116 -1.43 -4.84 -10.25
C ALA A 116 -0.95 -3.40 -10.02
N LYS A 117 0.16 -3.21 -9.29
CA LYS A 117 0.67 -1.88 -8.94
C LYS A 117 2.18 -1.80 -9.00
N ILE A 118 2.69 -0.61 -9.30
CA ILE A 118 4.09 -0.23 -9.05
C ILE A 118 4.09 0.94 -8.07
N TRP A 119 5.04 0.93 -7.15
CA TRP A 119 5.21 1.89 -6.09
C TRP A 119 6.51 2.64 -6.24
N GLN A 120 6.48 3.92 -5.88
CA GLN A 120 7.68 4.72 -5.76
C GLN A 120 7.66 5.50 -4.45
N SER A 121 8.69 5.30 -3.63
CA SER A 121 8.95 6.07 -2.43
C SER A 121 10.01 7.12 -2.71
N ILE A 122 9.78 8.35 -2.26
CA ILE A 122 10.67 9.50 -2.47
C ILE A 122 11.75 9.50 -1.38
N LYS A 123 12.96 9.99 -1.70
CA LYS A 123 13.97 10.30 -0.69
C LYS A 123 13.48 11.47 0.17
N GLY A 124 12.99 11.16 1.37
CA GLY A 124 12.44 12.13 2.31
C GLY A 124 10.96 12.42 2.05
N VAL A 125 10.54 13.64 2.36
CA VAL A 125 9.16 14.11 2.22
C VAL A 125 9.17 15.38 1.38
N VAL A 126 8.20 15.53 0.49
CA VAL A 126 8.04 16.70 -0.38
C VAL A 126 6.65 17.31 -0.20
N PRO A 127 6.47 18.62 -0.45
CA PRO A 127 5.15 19.23 -0.56
C PRO A 127 4.33 18.55 -1.65
N VAL A 128 3.09 18.17 -1.36
CA VAL A 128 2.20 17.50 -2.35
C VAL A 128 1.99 18.33 -3.63
N GLN A 129 2.13 19.65 -3.55
CA GLN A 129 2.01 20.57 -4.68
C GLN A 129 3.06 20.27 -5.77
N ASP A 130 4.24 19.76 -5.39
CA ASP A 130 5.28 19.39 -6.35
C ASP A 130 4.83 18.25 -7.26
N ALA A 131 3.87 17.43 -6.80
CA ALA A 131 3.28 16.35 -7.59
C ALA A 131 2.21 16.86 -8.58
N PHE A 132 1.70 18.10 -8.46
CA PHE A 132 0.64 18.61 -9.34
C PHE A 132 1.09 18.85 -10.79
N LYS A 133 2.40 18.83 -11.05
CA LYS A 133 2.97 18.91 -12.40
C LYS A 133 2.98 17.57 -13.15
N LEU A 134 2.71 16.46 -12.46
CA LEU A 134 2.59 15.14 -13.03
C LEU A 134 1.22 14.96 -13.71
N SER A 135 1.10 13.96 -14.58
CA SER A 135 -0.15 13.57 -15.26
C SER A 135 -1.13 12.83 -14.32
N LEU A 136 -1.28 13.29 -13.07
CA LEU A 136 -2.18 12.72 -12.07
C LEU A 136 -3.66 12.94 -12.45
N PRO A 137 -4.60 12.19 -11.85
CA PRO A 137 -6.02 12.48 -11.99
C PRO A 137 -6.34 13.94 -11.61
N PRO A 138 -7.19 14.65 -12.38
CA PRO A 138 -7.54 16.06 -12.10
C PRO A 138 -8.10 16.28 -10.69
N SER A 139 -8.70 15.24 -10.11
CA SER A 139 -9.18 15.26 -8.73
C SER A 139 -8.08 15.54 -7.70
N VAL A 140 -6.81 15.23 -7.97
CA VAL A 140 -5.71 15.50 -7.02
C VAL A 140 -5.58 17.01 -6.79
N THR A 141 -5.39 17.79 -7.86
CA THR A 141 -5.27 19.24 -7.76
C THR A 141 -6.59 19.89 -7.31
N ALA A 142 -7.73 19.35 -7.72
CA ALA A 142 -9.05 19.84 -7.27
C ALA A 142 -9.28 19.68 -5.76
N HIS A 143 -8.52 18.80 -5.08
CA HIS A 143 -8.58 18.60 -3.62
C HIS A 143 -7.42 19.28 -2.88
N ALA A 144 -6.66 20.18 -3.50
CA ALA A 144 -5.51 20.83 -2.85
C ALA A 144 -5.87 21.50 -1.51
N ASP A 145 -7.00 22.20 -1.43
CA ASP A 145 -7.47 22.82 -0.18
C ASP A 145 -7.87 21.78 0.87
N PHE A 146 -8.50 20.67 0.45
CA PHE A 146 -8.82 19.56 1.34
C PHE A 146 -7.55 18.95 1.93
N LEU A 147 -6.55 18.67 1.09
CA LEU A 147 -5.26 18.12 1.50
C LEU A 147 -4.59 19.03 2.53
N LYS A 148 -4.54 20.34 2.26
CA LYS A 148 -4.00 21.34 3.19
C LYS A 148 -4.76 21.38 4.53
N ASN A 149 -6.09 21.40 4.49
CA ASN A 149 -6.92 21.51 5.69
C ASN A 149 -6.80 20.30 6.62
N HIS A 150 -6.48 19.12 6.06
CA HIS A 150 -6.24 17.89 6.82
C HIS A 150 -4.76 17.59 7.06
N HIS A 151 -3.83 18.51 6.77
CA HIS A 151 -2.38 18.29 6.94
C HIS A 151 -1.84 17.09 6.14
N LEU A 152 -2.45 16.81 4.98
CA LEU A 152 -2.04 15.80 4.01
C LEU A 152 -1.23 16.45 2.88
N ASP A 153 -0.21 17.22 3.26
CA ASP A 153 0.66 17.98 2.37
C ASP A 153 2.11 17.48 2.36
N ALA A 154 2.45 16.57 3.27
CA ALA A 154 3.74 15.88 3.38
C ALA A 154 3.72 14.56 2.58
N LEU A 155 3.95 14.62 1.27
CA LEU A 155 3.95 13.46 0.37
C LEU A 155 5.28 12.73 0.42
N TYR A 156 5.26 11.39 0.50
CA TYR A 156 6.50 10.60 0.45
C TYR A 156 6.42 9.35 -0.46
N ALA A 157 5.23 8.91 -0.89
CA ALA A 157 5.15 7.79 -1.84
C ALA A 157 3.94 7.86 -2.78
N PHE A 158 4.08 7.15 -3.89
CA PHE A 158 3.08 6.92 -4.92
C PHE A 158 2.83 5.43 -5.10
N GLY A 159 1.57 5.06 -5.38
CA GLY A 159 1.21 3.72 -5.85
C GLY A 159 0.35 3.80 -7.09
N VAL A 160 0.88 3.41 -8.25
CA VAL A 160 0.17 3.44 -9.54
C VAL A 160 -0.48 2.08 -9.77
N ASP A 161 -1.82 2.04 -9.85
CA ASP A 161 -2.61 0.83 -10.06
C ASP A 161 -3.09 0.71 -11.50
N TYR A 162 -2.53 -0.27 -12.22
CA TYR A 162 -2.79 -0.50 -13.63
C TYR A 162 -4.10 -1.25 -13.88
N HIS A 163 -4.57 -2.05 -12.92
CA HIS A 163 -5.84 -2.76 -13.03
C HIS A 163 -7.03 -1.80 -12.91
N HIS A 164 -6.95 -0.82 -12.02
CA HIS A 164 -8.04 0.10 -11.72
C HIS A 164 -7.87 1.50 -12.33
N SER A 165 -6.74 1.77 -12.98
CA SER A 165 -6.40 3.09 -13.52
C SER A 165 -6.55 4.17 -12.44
N SER A 166 -5.88 3.96 -11.32
CA SER A 166 -5.90 4.84 -10.15
C SER A 166 -4.50 5.05 -9.61
N VAL A 167 -4.31 6.14 -8.85
CA VAL A 167 -3.08 6.44 -8.13
C VAL A 167 -3.38 6.62 -6.65
N ASN A 168 -2.52 6.06 -5.82
CA ASN A 168 -2.49 6.33 -4.39
C ASN A 168 -1.39 7.35 -4.09
N LEU A 169 -1.71 8.37 -3.30
CA LEU A 169 -0.75 9.28 -2.69
C LEU A 169 -0.62 8.96 -1.21
N TYR A 170 0.61 8.84 -0.72
CA TYR A 170 0.92 8.46 0.65
C TYR A 170 1.53 9.63 1.41
N PHE A 171 0.95 9.93 2.56
CA PHE A 171 1.26 11.10 3.37
C PHE A 171 1.84 10.71 4.72
N ASP A 172 2.90 11.41 5.10
CA ASP A 172 3.52 11.29 6.42
C ASP A 172 2.61 11.91 7.50
N THR A 173 2.51 11.26 8.64
CA THR A 173 1.64 11.70 9.73
C THR A 173 2.36 12.67 10.68
N TYR A 174 2.81 13.81 10.17
CA TYR A 174 3.62 14.76 10.94
C TYR A 174 2.83 15.68 11.90
N HIS A 175 1.57 15.96 11.60
CA HIS A 175 0.83 16.93 12.39
C HIS A 175 0.31 16.34 13.71
N PRO A 176 0.37 17.05 14.87
CA PRO A 176 -0.13 16.53 16.15
C PRO A 176 -1.58 16.02 16.14
N LYS A 177 -2.44 16.58 15.27
CA LYS A 177 -3.82 16.10 15.09
C LYS A 177 -3.89 14.66 14.57
N HIS A 178 -2.90 14.19 13.81
CA HIS A 178 -2.84 12.81 13.33
C HIS A 178 -2.73 11.80 14.47
N HIS A 179 -2.36 12.24 15.68
CA HIS A 179 -2.32 11.39 16.88
C HIS A 179 -3.59 11.51 17.73
N THR A 180 -4.73 11.80 17.09
CA THR A 180 -6.03 11.91 17.75
C THR A 180 -7.10 11.16 16.97
N SER A 181 -7.97 10.43 17.67
CA SER A 181 -9.13 9.74 17.09
C SER A 181 -10.09 10.69 16.36
N GLU A 182 -10.27 11.89 16.90
CA GLU A 182 -11.16 12.92 16.37
C GLU A 182 -10.73 13.40 14.97
N TYR A 183 -9.42 13.43 14.67
CA TYR A 183 -8.94 13.74 13.32
C TYR A 183 -9.45 12.73 12.29
N TYR A 184 -9.29 11.42 12.55
CA TYR A 184 -9.71 10.37 11.64
C TYR A 184 -11.22 10.34 11.45
N LYS A 185 -11.97 10.59 12.52
CA LYS A 185 -13.41 10.73 12.48
C LYS A 185 -13.83 11.89 11.56
N ASN A 186 -13.25 13.08 11.74
CA ASN A 186 -13.56 14.25 10.92
C ASN A 186 -13.14 14.06 9.45
N LEU A 187 -11.94 13.51 9.21
CA LEU A 187 -11.47 13.20 7.86
C LEU A 187 -12.42 12.27 7.10
N LEU A 188 -12.90 11.21 7.75
CA LEU A 188 -13.86 10.29 7.13
C LEU A 188 -15.26 10.90 6.95
N GLN A 189 -15.68 11.77 7.87
CA GLN A 189 -16.95 12.50 7.76
C GLN A 189 -16.94 13.51 6.60
N ASP A 190 -15.88 14.28 6.45
CA ASP A 190 -15.72 15.27 5.37
C ASP A 190 -15.70 14.58 4.00
N LEU A 191 -15.17 13.35 3.92
CA LEU A 191 -15.21 12.50 2.73
C LEU A 191 -16.54 11.75 2.52
N GLN A 192 -17.47 11.83 3.47
CA GLN A 192 -18.71 11.04 3.49
C GLN A 192 -18.44 9.53 3.38
N PHE A 193 -17.39 9.06 4.04
CA PHE A 193 -17.01 7.66 4.10
C PHE A 193 -17.66 6.94 5.27
N GLN A 194 -17.64 5.61 5.23
CA GLN A 194 -18.19 4.79 6.31
C GLN A 194 -17.49 5.09 7.64
N PRO A 195 -18.24 5.34 8.73
CA PRO A 195 -17.64 5.58 10.03
C PRO A 195 -17.06 4.26 10.60
N PRO A 196 -15.85 4.29 11.16
CA PRO A 196 -15.26 3.17 11.90
C PRO A 196 -15.86 3.04 13.31
N SER A 197 -15.54 1.94 14.00
CA SER A 197 -15.79 1.84 15.45
C SER A 197 -14.81 2.71 16.25
N ASP A 198 -15.16 3.04 17.49
CA ASP A 198 -14.30 3.80 18.40
C ASP A 198 -12.96 3.08 18.64
N GLU A 199 -12.97 1.75 18.77
CA GLU A 199 -11.76 0.93 18.92
C GLU A 199 -10.80 1.07 17.72
N VAL A 200 -11.35 1.18 16.49
CA VAL A 200 -10.53 1.44 15.30
C VAL A 200 -10.02 2.88 15.33
N LEU A 201 -10.82 3.87 15.72
CA LEU A 201 -10.36 5.26 15.82
C LEU A 201 -9.23 5.46 16.83
N GLU A 202 -9.31 4.80 17.99
CA GLU A 202 -8.26 4.80 18.99
C GLU A 202 -6.98 4.17 18.44
N LEU A 203 -7.10 3.08 17.70
CA LEU A 203 -5.97 2.41 17.07
C LEU A 203 -5.30 3.31 16.01
N LEU A 204 -6.09 4.03 15.21
CA LEU A 204 -5.59 4.92 14.15
C LEU A 204 -4.79 6.11 14.69
N ALA A 205 -4.95 6.48 15.97
CA ALA A 205 -4.17 7.55 16.60
C ALA A 205 -2.67 7.19 16.80
N ASN A 206 -2.28 5.93 16.57
CA ASN A 206 -0.88 5.53 16.55
C ASN A 206 -0.18 5.97 15.26
N ASN A 207 1.16 6.05 15.29
CA ASN A 207 1.94 6.42 14.11
C ASN A 207 1.78 5.37 13.00
N GLY A 208 1.50 5.85 11.79
CA GLY A 208 1.23 5.03 10.64
C GLY A 208 1.30 5.84 9.35
N GLU A 209 0.67 5.33 8.30
CA GLU A 209 0.63 6.01 7.00
C GLU A 209 -0.81 6.27 6.57
N ILE A 210 -1.04 7.40 5.92
CA ILE A 210 -2.33 7.73 5.30
C ILE A 210 -2.17 7.68 3.79
N ALA A 211 -3.03 6.92 3.11
CA ALA A 211 -3.07 6.86 1.66
C ALA A 211 -4.42 7.29 1.11
N LEU A 212 -4.42 8.19 0.13
CA LEU A 212 -5.62 8.58 -0.63
C LEU A 212 -5.59 8.00 -2.03
N THR A 213 -6.68 7.37 -2.46
CA THR A 213 -6.85 6.84 -3.82
C THR A 213 -7.62 7.82 -4.69
N PHE A 214 -7.02 8.21 -5.81
CA PHE A 214 -7.62 9.02 -6.87
C PHE A 214 -7.69 8.22 -8.16
N ASN A 215 -8.74 8.40 -8.96
CA ASN A 215 -8.87 7.70 -10.24
C ASN A 215 -9.15 8.69 -11.38
N PHE A 216 -8.83 8.29 -12.61
CA PHE A 216 -8.97 9.15 -13.79
C PHE A 216 -10.42 9.33 -14.27
N ALA A 217 -11.37 8.57 -13.72
CA ALA A 217 -12.76 8.54 -14.16
C ALA A 217 -13.73 9.31 -13.25
N SER A 218 -13.28 9.74 -12.07
CA SER A 218 -14.11 10.35 -11.02
C SER A 218 -13.43 11.61 -10.50
N PRO A 219 -14.20 12.70 -10.27
CA PRO A 219 -13.65 13.91 -9.69
C PRO A 219 -13.42 13.80 -8.18
N ARG A 220 -13.78 12.67 -7.53
CA ARG A 220 -13.75 12.48 -6.08
C ARG A 220 -12.58 11.60 -5.64
N ILE A 221 -12.12 11.77 -4.40
CA ILE A 221 -11.33 10.75 -3.69
C ILE A 221 -12.16 9.46 -3.64
N GLU A 222 -11.64 8.37 -4.20
CA GLU A 222 -12.37 7.11 -4.34
C GLU A 222 -12.44 6.38 -3.00
N ARG A 223 -11.29 6.27 -2.34
CA ARG A 223 -11.07 5.55 -1.09
C ARG A 223 -9.88 6.16 -0.35
N LEU A 224 -9.81 5.86 0.93
CA LEU A 224 -8.69 6.17 1.80
C LEU A 224 -8.22 4.87 2.45
N CYS A 225 -6.94 4.77 2.82
CA CYS A 225 -6.43 3.66 3.62
C CYS A 225 -5.48 4.16 4.71
N PHE A 226 -5.63 3.69 5.94
CA PHE A 226 -4.66 3.88 7.01
C PHE A 226 -3.85 2.60 7.21
N TYR A 227 -2.53 2.71 7.34
CA TYR A 227 -1.65 1.55 7.58
C TYR A 227 -0.97 1.63 8.94
N LEU A 228 -0.98 0.52 9.69
CA LEU A 228 -0.29 0.40 10.96
C LEU A 228 0.56 -0.87 11.03
N PRO A 229 1.79 -0.78 11.58
CA PRO A 229 2.66 -1.93 11.78
C PRO A 229 2.38 -2.62 13.13
N PHE A 230 2.55 -3.93 13.17
CA PHE A 230 2.45 -4.77 14.37
C PHE A 230 3.63 -5.73 14.40
N LEU A 231 4.32 -5.81 15.54
CA LEU A 231 5.59 -6.54 15.63
C LEU A 231 5.47 -8.06 15.55
N ASN A 232 4.31 -8.61 15.88
CA ASN A 232 4.06 -10.05 15.94
C ASN A 232 2.56 -10.36 15.90
N ARG A 233 2.21 -11.66 15.86
CA ARG A 233 0.82 -12.15 15.81
C ARG A 233 -0.03 -11.70 17.01
N GLU A 234 0.58 -11.57 18.19
CA GLU A 234 -0.08 -11.19 19.43
C GLU A 234 -0.36 -9.69 19.52
N ALA A 235 0.48 -8.85 18.91
CA ALA A 235 0.29 -7.40 18.86
C ALA A 235 -0.85 -6.99 17.93
N VAL A 236 -1.25 -7.83 16.98
CA VAL A 236 -2.34 -7.54 16.06
C VAL A 236 -3.67 -7.50 16.84
N PRO A 237 -4.51 -6.47 16.65
CA PRO A 237 -5.81 -6.34 17.31
C PRO A 237 -6.83 -7.30 16.68
N GLN A 238 -6.65 -8.60 16.94
CA GLN A 238 -7.41 -9.65 16.28
C GLN A 238 -8.93 -9.49 16.52
N ASN A 239 -9.38 -8.91 17.64
CA ASN A 239 -10.80 -8.64 17.90
C ASN A 239 -11.47 -7.78 16.82
N LEU A 240 -10.72 -6.91 16.14
CA LEU A 240 -11.19 -6.05 15.04
C LEU A 240 -11.24 -6.75 13.68
N LEU A 241 -10.79 -8.01 13.60
CA LEU A 241 -10.69 -8.77 12.36
C LEU A 241 -11.85 -9.75 12.18
N THR A 242 -12.22 -9.98 10.92
CA THR A 242 -13.16 -11.06 10.57
C THR A 242 -12.54 -12.43 10.89
N PRO A 243 -13.36 -13.50 11.05
CA PRO A 243 -12.84 -14.84 11.32
C PRO A 243 -11.75 -15.31 10.34
N LEU A 244 -11.91 -15.01 9.05
CA LEU A 244 -10.90 -15.37 8.03
C LEU A 244 -9.60 -14.59 8.20
N LEU A 245 -9.66 -13.30 8.56
CA LEU A 245 -8.45 -12.51 8.80
C LEU A 245 -7.75 -12.91 10.11
N LYS A 246 -8.49 -13.25 11.17
CA LYS A 246 -7.91 -13.87 12.39
C LYS A 246 -7.18 -15.16 12.06
N LYS A 247 -7.81 -16.02 11.25
CA LYS A 247 -7.18 -17.25 10.76
C LYS A 247 -5.90 -16.94 9.99
N TYR A 248 -5.91 -15.94 9.11
CA TYR A 248 -4.71 -15.51 8.39
C TYR A 248 -3.58 -15.05 9.33
N ILE A 249 -3.87 -14.27 10.37
CA ILE A 249 -2.85 -13.88 11.37
C ILE A 249 -2.17 -15.10 12.00
N ASN A 250 -2.92 -16.16 12.28
CA ASN A 250 -2.39 -17.35 12.95
C ASN A 250 -1.68 -18.32 11.98
N GLU A 251 -2.09 -18.36 10.71
CA GLU A 251 -1.62 -19.34 9.73
C GLU A 251 -0.73 -18.75 8.63
N ALA A 252 -0.56 -17.42 8.59
CA ALA A 252 0.25 -16.76 7.56
C ALA A 252 1.68 -17.32 7.55
N PRO A 253 2.18 -17.75 6.37
CA PRO A 253 3.52 -18.29 6.24
C PRO A 253 4.57 -17.18 6.31
N ALA A 254 5.72 -17.52 6.87
CA ALA A 254 6.91 -16.68 6.93
C ALA A 254 8.16 -17.55 7.09
N LEU A 255 9.35 -16.99 6.83
CA LEU A 255 10.62 -17.62 7.15
C LEU A 255 11.03 -17.45 8.62
N VAL A 256 10.36 -16.56 9.34
CA VAL A 256 10.53 -16.34 10.78
C VAL A 256 9.33 -16.90 11.55
N ASP A 257 9.57 -17.42 12.76
CA ASP A 257 8.54 -18.11 13.55
C ASP A 257 7.36 -17.21 13.92
N ASN A 258 7.66 -15.97 14.35
CA ASN A 258 6.65 -14.98 14.75
C ASN A 258 6.86 -13.67 13.95
N PRO A 259 6.30 -13.59 12.72
CA PRO A 259 6.49 -12.45 11.83
C PRO A 259 5.69 -11.22 12.29
N GLY A 260 6.15 -10.05 11.88
CA GLY A 260 5.37 -8.82 11.97
C GLY A 260 4.27 -8.76 10.91
N PHE A 261 3.35 -7.81 11.08
CA PHE A 261 2.26 -7.55 10.14
C PHE A 261 2.11 -6.05 9.86
N ILE A 262 1.66 -5.71 8.65
CA ILE A 262 1.10 -4.39 8.36
C ILE A 262 -0.38 -4.57 8.08
N LEU A 263 -1.23 -3.88 8.83
CA LEU A 263 -2.66 -3.86 8.57
C LEU A 263 -3.04 -2.57 7.87
N GLY A 264 -3.94 -2.67 6.89
CA GLY A 264 -4.51 -1.54 6.18
C GLY A 264 -6.02 -1.46 6.37
N TRP A 265 -6.54 -0.40 6.96
CA TRP A 265 -7.98 -0.13 7.05
C TRP A 265 -8.39 0.78 5.91
N SER A 266 -9.00 0.18 4.88
CA SER A 266 -9.55 0.91 3.74
C SER A 266 -10.95 1.40 4.09
N PHE A 267 -11.26 2.63 3.70
CA PHE A 267 -12.58 3.25 3.82
C PHE A 267 -13.02 3.79 2.46
N GLY A 268 -14.31 3.67 2.17
CA GLY A 268 -14.93 4.26 0.99
C GLY A 268 -16.30 4.86 1.30
N PRO A 269 -17.03 5.31 0.27
CA PRO A 269 -18.31 6.00 0.42
C PRO A 269 -19.34 5.24 1.27
N GLN A 270 -20.14 5.96 2.04
CA GLN A 270 -21.26 5.37 2.78
C GLN A 270 -22.22 4.62 1.85
N GLY A 271 -22.62 3.40 2.25
CA GLY A 271 -23.44 2.51 1.42
C GLY A 271 -22.77 1.99 0.14
N GLY A 272 -21.52 2.37 -0.12
CA GLY A 272 -20.75 1.97 -1.29
C GLY A 272 -19.73 0.87 -1.01
N LYS A 273 -18.87 0.64 -2.01
CA LYS A 273 -17.70 -0.24 -1.90
C LYS A 273 -16.52 0.55 -1.36
N GLY A 274 -15.53 -0.16 -0.80
CA GLY A 274 -14.24 0.42 -0.47
C GLY A 274 -13.83 0.34 0.99
N THR A 275 -14.76 -0.03 1.86
CA THR A 275 -14.46 -0.37 3.25
C THR A 275 -14.10 -1.84 3.35
N TYR A 276 -12.86 -2.13 3.71
CA TYR A 276 -12.32 -3.47 3.92
C TYR A 276 -10.96 -3.38 4.62
N THR A 277 -10.49 -4.50 5.15
CA THR A 277 -9.20 -4.63 5.82
C THR A 277 -8.21 -5.38 4.93
N LYS A 278 -6.95 -4.96 4.99
CA LYS A 278 -5.78 -5.61 4.39
C LYS A 278 -4.89 -6.11 5.51
N VAL A 279 -4.32 -7.29 5.35
CA VAL A 279 -3.34 -7.85 6.29
C VAL A 279 -2.17 -8.36 5.48
N ASP A 280 -0.99 -7.80 5.73
CA ASP A 280 0.27 -8.17 5.13
C ASP A 280 1.14 -8.85 6.18
N VAL A 281 1.67 -10.04 5.87
CA VAL A 281 2.69 -10.71 6.71
C VAL A 281 4.09 -10.34 6.23
N ASP A 282 4.95 -9.96 7.16
CA ASP A 282 6.39 -9.72 6.92
C ASP A 282 7.12 -11.05 6.79
N TYR A 283 7.13 -11.57 5.57
CA TYR A 283 7.54 -12.93 5.27
C TYR A 283 9.00 -13.19 5.68
N HIS A 284 9.88 -12.20 5.48
CA HIS A 284 11.29 -12.26 5.84
C HIS A 284 11.62 -11.58 7.17
N GLY A 285 10.67 -10.89 7.81
CA GLY A 285 10.87 -10.18 9.07
C GLY A 285 11.73 -8.90 8.96
N ARG A 286 11.77 -8.26 7.78
CA ARG A 286 12.61 -7.07 7.52
C ARG A 286 11.81 -5.79 7.25
N THR A 287 10.54 -5.93 6.87
CA THR A 287 9.71 -4.83 6.38
C THR A 287 9.09 -4.00 7.51
N VAL A 288 8.52 -4.66 8.52
CA VAL A 288 7.87 -4.00 9.65
C VAL A 288 8.87 -3.18 10.49
N PRO A 289 10.07 -3.69 10.83
CA PRO A 289 11.08 -2.89 11.53
C PRO A 289 11.47 -1.62 10.77
N LEU A 290 11.60 -1.71 9.43
CA LEU A 290 11.90 -0.56 8.60
C LEU A 290 10.76 0.44 8.59
N PHE A 291 9.52 -0.01 8.42
CA PHE A 291 8.33 0.84 8.44
C PHE A 291 8.28 1.66 9.73
N ILE A 292 8.47 1.00 10.88
CA ILE A 292 8.52 1.68 12.18
C ILE A 292 9.67 2.68 12.22
N LYS A 293 10.86 2.33 11.73
CA LYS A 293 12.03 3.21 11.73
C LYS A 293 11.80 4.47 10.90
N VAL A 294 11.16 4.38 9.74
CA VAL A 294 10.85 5.52 8.86
C VAL A 294 9.85 6.45 9.55
N HIS A 295 8.77 5.91 10.11
CA HIS A 295 7.68 6.68 10.75
C HIS A 295 7.91 7.05 12.22
N SER A 296 9.07 6.68 12.78
CA SER A 296 9.53 7.11 14.11
C SER A 296 10.67 8.14 14.03
N GLN A 297 11.08 8.56 12.82
CA GLN A 297 12.05 9.65 12.68
C GLN A 297 11.45 10.98 13.18
N PRO A 298 12.28 11.91 13.69
CA PRO A 298 11.83 13.26 13.98
C PRO A 298 11.25 13.88 12.71
N LEU A 299 10.03 14.38 12.84
CA LEU A 299 9.31 15.02 11.75
C LEU A 299 10.12 16.21 11.22
N PRO A 300 10.12 16.47 9.89
CA PRO A 300 10.59 17.75 9.38
C PRO A 300 9.80 18.87 10.06
N LYS A 301 10.44 20.01 10.32
CA LYS A 301 9.77 21.07 11.10
C LYS A 301 8.61 21.60 10.27
N ALA A 302 7.48 21.92 10.90
CA ALA A 302 6.33 22.51 10.20
C ALA A 302 6.68 23.79 9.40
N ALA A 303 7.75 24.50 9.78
CA ALA A 303 8.30 25.64 9.04
C ALA A 303 8.88 25.27 7.65
N ASP A 304 9.18 24.00 7.41
CA ASP A 304 9.68 23.48 6.14
C ASP A 304 8.54 23.27 5.12
N PHE A 305 7.29 23.23 5.58
CA PHE A 305 6.08 23.10 4.75
C PHE A 305 5.12 24.31 4.85
N ALA A 306 5.41 25.27 5.73
CA ALA A 306 4.67 26.52 5.83
C ALA A 306 5.01 27.41 4.64
N LEU A 307 4.14 27.40 3.63
CA LEU A 307 4.23 28.24 2.44
C LEU A 307 4.20 29.74 2.79
N ALA A 308 4.96 30.51 2.00
CA ALA A 308 4.70 31.92 1.70
C ALA A 308 3.38 32.09 0.95
#